data_AF-A0A1F3MG96-F1
#
_entry.id   AF-A0A1F3MG96-F1
#
_cell.length_a   1.000
_cell.length_b   1.000
_cell.length_c   1.000
_cell.angle_alpha   90.00
_cell.angle_beta   90.00
_cell.angle_gamma   90.00
#
_symmetry.space_group_name_H-M   'P 1'
#
loop_
_entity.id
_entity.type
_entity.pdbx_description
1 polymer ?
#
loop_
_entity_poly.entity_id
_entity_poly.type
_entity_poly.pdbx_seq_one_letter_code
_entity_poly.pdbx_strand_id
1 'polypeptide(L)'
;MDVEILDEQTHAGYIIQQVLNYGTLPEFATIIHFYNPETIKQAIKQAGYFDPKTFAFVLSYFDLDKNELQCYTKKRLHQAHWI
;
A
#
# COMPACT_ATOMS: atom_id res chain seq x y z
N MET A 1 14.39 -27.87 10.48
CA MET A 1 13.66 -27.92 9.21
C MET A 1 12.90 -26.62 9.12
N ASP A 2 13.30 -25.87 8.08
CA ASP A 2 12.66 -24.69 7.50
C ASP A 2 12.40 -23.52 8.44
N VAL A 3 13.41 -22.65 8.56
CA VAL A 3 13.12 -21.24 8.80
C VAL A 3 12.30 -20.81 7.59
N GLU A 4 11.01 -20.62 7.83
CA GLU A 4 10.06 -20.24 6.81
C GLU A 4 10.66 -19.02 6.11
N ILE A 5 10.98 -19.18 4.82
CA ILE A 5 11.29 -18.10 3.89
C ILE A 5 9.97 -17.38 3.68
N LEU A 6 9.43 -16.84 4.77
CA LEU A 6 8.20 -16.09 4.85
C LEU A 6 8.54 -14.71 4.30
N ASP A 7 8.75 -14.71 2.99
CA ASP A 7 8.59 -13.64 2.05
C ASP A 7 8.90 -12.26 2.66
N GLU A 8 10.19 -11.91 2.69
CA GLU A 8 10.68 -10.61 3.16
C GLU A 8 9.95 -9.44 2.48
N GLN A 9 9.44 -9.65 1.25
CA GLN A 9 8.61 -8.68 0.53
C GLN A 9 7.19 -8.56 1.09
N THR A 10 6.57 -9.66 1.48
CA THR A 10 5.25 -9.66 2.15
C THR A 10 5.30 -8.94 3.49
N HIS A 11 6.39 -9.09 4.26
CA HIS A 11 6.59 -8.31 5.49
C HIS A 11 6.77 -6.82 5.23
N ALA A 12 7.60 -6.45 4.24
CA ALA A 12 7.81 -5.06 3.87
C ALA A 12 6.50 -4.39 3.42
N GLY A 13 5.71 -5.05 2.57
CA GLY A 13 4.42 -4.55 2.11
C GLY A 13 3.44 -4.29 3.26
N TYR A 14 3.35 -5.23 4.20
CA TYR A 14 2.51 -5.08 5.39
C TYR A 14 2.95 -3.91 6.27
N ILE A 15 4.26 -3.80 6.58
CA ILE A 15 4.81 -2.72 7.40
C ILE A 15 4.54 -1.36 6.74
N ILE A 16 4.82 -1.22 5.44
CA ILE A 16 4.58 0.01 4.68
C ILE A 16 3.10 0.37 4.72
N GLN A 17 2.20 -0.59 4.51
CA GLN A 17 0.76 -0.35 4.56
C GLN A 17 0.29 0.09 5.96
N GLN A 18 0.81 -0.51 7.04
CA GLN A 18 0.48 -0.12 8.41
C GLN A 18 0.95 1.30 8.72
N VAL A 19 2.20 1.63 8.39
CA VAL A 19 2.76 2.97 8.63
C VAL A 19 2.02 4.04 7.81
N LEU A 20 1.63 3.75 6.57
CA LEU A 20 0.87 4.68 5.74
C LEU A 20 -0.55 4.94 6.28
N ASN A 21 -1.21 3.93 6.87
CA ASN A 21 -2.56 4.08 7.40
C ASN A 21 -2.60 4.64 8.83
N TYR A 22 -1.66 4.24 9.69
CA TYR A 22 -1.74 4.47 11.14
C TYR A 22 -0.45 5.04 11.74
N GLY A 23 0.64 5.07 10.98
CA GLY A 23 1.94 5.50 11.47
C GLY A 23 2.04 7.01 11.66
N THR A 24 3.02 7.41 12.46
CA THR A 24 3.38 8.81 12.68
C THR A 24 4.27 9.34 11.56
N LEU A 25 4.39 10.67 11.43
CA LEU A 25 5.31 11.30 10.46
C LEU A 25 6.77 10.80 10.55
N PRO A 26 7.39 10.62 11.74
CA PRO A 26 8.74 10.07 11.81
C PRO A 26 8.81 8.61 11.34
N GLU A 27 7.78 7.79 11.57
CA GLU A 27 7.73 6.43 11.02
C GLU A 27 7.57 6.45 9.50
N PHE A 28 6.74 7.36 8.98
CA PHE A 28 6.64 7.59 7.54
C PHE A 28 8.00 7.97 6.95
N ALA A 29 8.70 8.94 7.53
CA ALA A 29 10.04 9.31 7.08
C ALA A 29 10.99 8.10 7.11
N THR A 30 10.94 7.31 8.19
CA THR A 30 11.76 6.10 8.35
C THR A 30 11.54 5.11 7.21
N ILE A 31 10.29 4.81 6.84
CA ILE A 31 10.02 3.89 5.73
C ILE A 31 10.45 4.45 4.37
N ILE A 32 10.36 5.77 4.16
CA ILE A 32 10.84 6.42 2.93
C ILE A 32 12.37 6.32 2.82
N HIS A 33 13.08 6.40 3.93
CA HIS A 33 14.55 6.28 3.97
C HIS A 33 15.03 4.83 3.89
N PHE A 34 14.27 3.89 4.46
CA PHE A 34 14.69 2.49 4.57
C PHE A 34 14.38 1.67 3.31
N TYR A 35 13.21 1.87 2.70
CA TYR A 35 12.79 1.10 1.53
C TYR A 35 13.06 1.85 0.23
N ASN A 36 13.40 1.10 -0.82
CA ASN A 36 13.51 1.67 -2.16
C ASN A 36 12.14 2.22 -2.62
N PRO A 37 12.13 3.33 -3.39
CA PRO A 37 10.89 3.95 -3.84
C PRO A 37 10.01 2.99 -4.66
N GLU A 38 10.61 2.09 -5.42
CA GLU A 38 9.88 1.06 -6.17
C GLU A 38 9.16 0.06 -5.26
N THR A 39 9.82 -0.39 -4.18
CA THR A 39 9.23 -1.28 -3.17
C THR A 39 8.03 -0.63 -2.51
N ILE A 40 8.13 0.66 -2.17
CA ILE A 40 7.04 1.42 -1.58
C ILE A 40 5.87 1.56 -2.55
N LYS A 41 6.14 1.90 -3.82
CA LYS A 41 5.10 1.97 -4.86
C LYS A 41 4.42 0.61 -5.08
N GLN A 42 5.17 -0.49 -5.09
CA GLN A 42 4.60 -1.84 -5.20
C GLN A 42 3.70 -2.17 -4.00
N ALA A 43 4.14 -1.87 -2.78
CA ALA A 43 3.33 -2.06 -1.57
C ALA A 43 2.02 -1.25 -1.63
N ILE A 44 2.07 0.00 -2.09
CA ILE A 44 0.88 0.85 -2.27
C ILE A 44 -0.08 0.26 -3.32
N LYS A 45 0.44 -0.20 -4.46
CA LYS A 45 -0.39 -0.80 -5.52
C LYS A 45 -1.08 -2.09 -5.06
N GLN A 46 -0.41 -2.89 -4.23
CA GLN A 46 -0.91 -4.18 -3.74
C GLN A 46 -1.77 -4.06 -2.47
N ALA A 47 -1.73 -2.91 -1.79
CA ALA A 47 -2.50 -2.67 -0.57
C ALA A 47 -4.00 -2.96 -0.78
N GLY A 48 -4.56 -3.76 0.13
CA GLY A 48 -5.97 -4.14 0.10
C GLY A 48 -6.92 -3.00 0.45
N TYR A 49 -6.45 -2.02 1.23
CA TYR A 49 -7.25 -0.90 1.70
C TYR A 49 -6.38 0.28 2.13
N PHE A 50 -6.89 1.48 1.87
CA PHE A 50 -6.45 2.75 2.47
C PHE A 50 -7.68 3.55 2.89
N ASP A 51 -7.61 4.22 4.05
CA ASP A 51 -8.58 5.26 4.41
C ASP A 51 -8.60 6.37 3.33
N PRO A 52 -9.74 7.04 3.06
CA PRO A 52 -9.83 8.10 2.05
C PRO A 52 -8.76 9.19 2.13
N LYS A 53 -8.33 9.59 3.34
CA LYS A 53 -7.28 10.59 3.53
C LYS A 53 -5.92 10.03 3.12
N THR A 54 -5.59 8.83 3.60
CA THR A 54 -4.35 8.13 3.23
C THR A 54 -4.31 7.85 1.74
N PHE A 55 -5.43 7.44 1.14
CA PHE A 55 -5.55 7.20 -0.29
C PHE A 55 -5.22 8.45 -1.11
N ALA A 56 -5.83 9.60 -0.78
CA ALA A 56 -5.53 10.86 -1.45
C ALA A 56 -4.06 11.29 -1.27
N PHE A 57 -3.51 11.08 -0.07
CA PHE A 57 -2.11 11.37 0.24
C PHE A 57 -1.16 10.53 -0.62
N VAL A 58 -1.34 9.20 -0.68
CA VAL A 58 -0.41 8.33 -1.43
C VAL A 58 -0.48 8.57 -2.94
N LEU A 59 -1.66 8.88 -3.50
CA LEU A 59 -1.77 9.25 -4.90
C LEU A 59 -1.00 10.53 -5.22
N SER A 60 -1.13 11.54 -4.35
CA SER A 60 -0.51 12.84 -4.56
C SER A 60 1.00 12.82 -4.30
N TYR A 61 1.45 12.10 -3.26
CA TYR A 61 2.85 12.06 -2.87
C TYR A 61 3.71 11.18 -3.79
N PHE A 62 3.17 10.05 -4.24
CA PHE A 62 3.93 9.09 -5.08
C PHE A 62 3.68 9.26 -6.58
N ASP A 63 2.83 10.22 -6.97
CA ASP A 63 2.39 10.48 -8.35
C ASP A 63 1.87 9.19 -9.00
N LEU A 64 0.83 8.61 -8.38
CA LEU A 64 0.22 7.34 -8.81
C LEU A 64 -1.19 7.59 -9.33
N ASP A 65 -1.60 6.82 -10.34
CA ASP A 65 -2.99 6.83 -10.78
C ASP A 65 -3.83 5.90 -9.89
N LYS A 66 -5.06 6.35 -9.58
CA LYS A 66 -6.00 5.60 -8.74
C LYS A 66 -6.32 4.20 -9.28
N ASN A 67 -6.27 3.98 -10.60
CA ASN A 67 -6.52 2.67 -11.21
C ASN A 67 -5.35 1.70 -11.02
N GLU A 68 -4.18 2.17 -10.60
CA GLU A 68 -3.04 1.31 -10.27
C GLU A 68 -3.17 0.65 -8.90
N LEU A 69 -4.05 1.18 -8.04
CA LEU A 69 -4.27 0.67 -6.69
C LEU A 69 -5.32 -0.45 -6.70
N GLN A 70 -4.93 -1.63 -6.21
CA GLN A 70 -5.83 -2.79 -6.11
C GLN A 70 -7.07 -2.49 -5.28
N CYS A 71 -6.95 -1.72 -4.19
CA CYS A 71 -8.08 -1.36 -3.34
C CYS A 71 -9.15 -0.53 -4.09
N TYR A 72 -8.77 0.26 -5.10
CA TYR A 72 -9.69 1.04 -5.91
C TYR A 72 -10.34 0.20 -7.03
N THR A 73 -9.55 -0.63 -7.71
CA THR A 73 -10.07 -1.50 -8.78
C THR A 73 -10.97 -2.62 -8.25
N LYS A 74 -10.65 -3.22 -7.10
CA LYS A 74 -11.50 -4.20 -6.41
C LYS A 74 -12.83 -3.59 -5.94
N LYS A 75 -12.81 -2.33 -5.48
CA LYS A 75 -14.05 -1.59 -5.14
C LYS A 75 -14.94 -1.38 -6.37
N ARG A 76 -14.34 -1.08 -7.53
CA ARG A 76 -15.07 -0.92 -8.80
C ARG A 76 -15.69 -2.22 -9.30
N LEU A 77 -14.99 -3.36 -9.17
CA LEU A 77 -15.50 -4.66 -9.63
C LEU A 77 -16.72 -5.15 -8.84
N HIS A 78 -16.85 -4.77 -7.57
CA HIS A 78 -18.05 -5.05 -6.77
C HIS A 78 -19.28 -4.19 -7.12
N GLN A 79 -19.20 -3.32 -8.14
CA GLN A 79 -20.33 -2.50 -8.60
C GLN A 79 -21.11 -3.12 -9.78
N ALA A 80 -20.89 -4.40 -10.09
CA ALA A 80 -21.71 -5.20 -10.99
C ALA A 80 -22.45 -6.26 -10.13
N HIS A 81 -23.72 -6.59 -10.26
CA HIS A 81 -24.80 -6.22 -11.18
C HIS A 81 -26.06 -6.83 -10.54
N TRP A 82 -27.03 -6.02 -10.11
CA TRP A 82 -28.38 -6.52 -9.85
C TRP A 82 -29.23 -6.01 -11.01
N ILE A 83 -29.25 -6.76 -12.12
CA ILE A 83 -30.37 -6.75 -13.06
C ILE A 83 -31.29 -7.90 -12.65
#